data_AF-A0A2N0NE98-F1
#
_entry.id   AF-A0A2N0NE98-F1
#
_cell.length_a   1.000
_cell.length_b   1.000
_cell.length_c   1.000
_cell.angle_alpha   90.00
_cell.angle_beta   90.00
_cell.angle_gamma   90.00
#
_symmetry.space_group_name_H-M   'P 1'
#
loop_
_entity.id
_entity.type
_entity.pdbx_description
1 polymer ?
#
loop_
_entity_poly.entity_id
_entity_poly.type
_entity_poly.pdbx_seq_one_letter_code
_entity_poly.pdbx_strand_id
1 'polypeptide(L)'
;MPIRSHSIKINRKKTPFTSKEIKPSYYLSITDIIWNILNNLTLYDTLYFGLGIESETKKEYWYGDLWAESPLFGQDKIIINHKNYCPGEFVIYKEGNS
;
A
#
# COMPACT_ATOMS: atom_id res chain seq x y z
N MET A 1 -20.96 0.84 -0.87
CA MET A 1 -20.08 1.99 -0.57
C MET A 1 -20.64 3.23 -1.26
N PRO A 2 -20.96 4.31 -0.54
CA PRO A 2 -21.64 5.47 -1.13
C PRO A 2 -20.69 6.33 -1.99
N ILE A 3 -21.17 6.81 -3.13
CA ILE A 3 -20.47 7.80 -3.96
C ILE A 3 -20.77 9.19 -3.40
N ARG A 4 -19.72 9.94 -3.09
CA ARG A 4 -19.84 11.31 -2.58
C ARG A 4 -19.57 12.30 -3.70
N SER A 5 -20.11 13.50 -3.58
CA SER A 5 -19.87 14.56 -4.55
C SER A 5 -19.62 15.89 -3.87
N HIS A 6 -18.75 16.70 -4.45
CA HIS A 6 -18.61 18.11 -4.07
C HIS A 6 -18.53 18.99 -5.31
N SER A 7 -18.95 20.24 -5.18
CA SER A 7 -18.87 21.20 -6.28
C SER A 7 -17.44 21.68 -6.48
N ILE A 8 -16.95 21.64 -7.71
CA ILE A 8 -15.65 22.18 -8.10
C ILE A 8 -15.83 23.32 -9.11
N LYS A 9 -15.00 24.36 -8.97
CA LYS A 9 -14.94 25.45 -9.94
C LYS A 9 -14.08 25.03 -11.13
N ILE A 10 -14.61 25.20 -12.32
CA ILE A 10 -13.92 24.88 -13.57
C ILE A 10 -13.08 26.08 -14.01
N ASN A 11 -11.79 25.84 -14.26
CA ASN A 11 -10.90 26.88 -14.75
C ASN A 11 -11.22 27.23 -16.22
N ARG A 12 -11.76 28.42 -16.44
CA ARG A 12 -12.14 28.92 -17.78
C ARG A 12 -10.94 29.16 -18.72
N LYS A 13 -9.70 29.28 -18.19
CA LYS A 13 -8.51 29.46 -19.04
C LYS A 13 -8.15 28.23 -19.87
N LYS A 14 -8.62 27.04 -19.48
CA LYS A 14 -8.33 25.77 -20.16
C LYS A 14 -9.58 25.01 -20.61
N THR A 15 -10.77 25.60 -20.49
CA THR A 15 -12.05 24.91 -20.73
C THR A 15 -12.94 25.77 -21.63
N PRO A 16 -13.66 25.19 -22.62
CA PRO A 16 -14.57 25.93 -23.48
C PRO A 16 -15.53 26.83 -22.69
N PHE A 17 -15.78 28.04 -23.18
CA PHE A 17 -16.60 29.06 -22.52
C PHE A 17 -18.06 28.62 -22.32
N THR A 18 -18.51 27.59 -23.04
CA THR A 18 -19.83 26.96 -22.94
C THR A 18 -19.96 25.99 -21.76
N SER A 19 -18.87 25.71 -21.05
CA SER A 19 -18.90 24.83 -19.88
C SER A 19 -19.48 25.53 -18.65
N LYS A 20 -20.31 24.79 -17.89
CA LYS A 20 -20.79 25.26 -16.57
C LYS A 20 -19.60 25.59 -15.68
N GLU A 21 -19.67 26.74 -15.02
CA GLU A 21 -18.62 27.26 -14.13
C GLU A 21 -18.37 26.37 -12.91
N ILE A 22 -19.40 25.64 -12.49
CA ILE A 22 -19.35 24.69 -11.39
C ILE A 22 -19.84 23.34 -11.89
N LYS A 23 -19.11 22.28 -11.54
CA LYS A 23 -19.51 20.88 -11.81
C LYS A 23 -19.37 20.04 -10.55
N PRO A 24 -20.21 19.01 -10.36
CA PRO A 24 -19.98 18.02 -9.33
C PRO A 24 -18.75 17.18 -9.68
N SER A 25 -17.81 17.09 -8.74
CA SER A 25 -16.73 16.10 -8.72
C SER A 25 -17.18 14.96 -7.83
N TYR A 26 -17.15 13.74 -8.36
CA TYR A 26 -17.50 12.53 -7.62
C TYR A 26 -16.23 11.89 -7.07
N TYR A 27 -16.32 11.40 -5.84
CA TYR A 27 -15.22 10.66 -5.23
C TYR A 27 -15.77 9.56 -4.32
N LEU A 28 -14.93 8.54 -4.15
CA LEU A 28 -15.09 7.52 -3.13
C LEU A 28 -14.18 7.89 -1.96
N SER A 29 -14.68 7.78 -0.74
CA SER A 29 -13.82 8.06 0.42
C SER A 29 -12.75 6.99 0.54
N ILE A 30 -11.49 7.40 0.67
CA ILE A 30 -10.37 6.49 0.92
C ILE A 30 -10.62 5.70 2.21
N THR A 31 -11.18 6.34 3.24
CA THR A 31 -11.54 5.66 4.50
C THR A 31 -12.58 4.56 4.28
N ASP A 32 -13.58 4.82 3.45
CA ASP A 32 -14.67 3.87 3.17
C ASP A 32 -14.12 2.69 2.33
N ILE A 33 -13.20 2.96 1.40
CA ILE A 33 -12.49 1.94 0.61
C ILE A 33 -11.67 1.03 1.54
N ILE A 34 -10.82 1.61 2.38
CA ILE A 34 -9.96 0.86 3.30
C ILE A 34 -10.82 0.02 4.26
N TRP A 35 -11.84 0.63 4.86
CA TRP A 35 -12.77 -0.06 5.75
C TRP A 35 -13.43 -1.25 5.05
N ASN A 36 -13.91 -1.07 3.82
CA ASN A 36 -14.57 -2.13 3.07
C ASN A 36 -13.62 -3.27 2.69
N ILE A 37 -12.35 -2.96 2.36
CA ILE A 37 -11.32 -3.97 2.08
C ILE A 37 -11.01 -4.79 3.33
N LEU A 38 -10.77 -4.12 4.46
CA LEU A 38 -10.41 -4.78 5.72
C LEU A 38 -11.55 -5.63 6.31
N ASN A 39 -12.81 -5.25 6.08
CA ASN A 39 -13.96 -6.02 6.55
C ASN A 39 -14.44 -7.10 5.57
N ASN A 40 -13.80 -7.25 4.41
CA ASN A 40 -14.16 -8.28 3.45
C ASN A 40 -13.27 -9.52 3.64
N LEU A 41 -13.77 -10.52 4.36
CA LEU A 41 -13.05 -11.76 4.68
C LEU A 41 -12.47 -12.48 3.44
N THR A 42 -13.11 -12.39 2.28
CA THR A 42 -12.59 -13.07 1.07
C THR A 42 -11.40 -12.35 0.45
N LEU A 43 -11.33 -11.02 0.58
CA LEU A 43 -10.18 -10.23 0.13
C LEU A 43 -9.10 -10.17 1.20
N TYR A 44 -9.50 -10.18 2.46
CA TYR A 44 -8.65 -10.06 3.63
C TYR A 44 -7.46 -11.03 3.61
N ASP A 45 -7.72 -12.31 3.32
CA ASP A 45 -6.69 -13.35 3.25
C ASP A 45 -5.81 -13.26 1.99
N THR A 46 -6.21 -12.44 1.01
CA THR A 46 -5.48 -12.23 -0.25
C THR A 46 -4.72 -10.90 -0.29
N LEU A 47 -4.79 -10.09 0.78
CA LEU A 47 -4.09 -8.82 0.83
C LEU A 47 -2.58 -9.04 0.91
N TYR A 48 -1.86 -8.34 0.05
CA TYR A 48 -0.41 -8.44 -0.07
C TYR A 48 0.34 -8.20 1.26
N PHE A 49 -0.20 -7.33 2.12
CA PHE A 49 0.38 -7.00 3.43
C PHE A 49 -0.21 -7.81 4.59
N GLY A 50 -1.19 -8.69 4.34
CA GLY A 50 -1.95 -9.37 5.38
C GLY A 50 -2.58 -8.40 6.40
N LEU A 51 -2.67 -8.84 7.66
CA LEU A 51 -2.95 -8.01 8.83
C LEU A 51 -1.85 -6.94 8.96
N GLY A 52 -2.04 -5.76 8.39
CA GLY A 52 -1.13 -4.63 8.62
C GLY A 52 -0.91 -4.46 10.13
N ILE A 53 0.36 -4.49 10.58
CA ILE A 53 0.68 -4.39 12.01
C ILE A 53 0.79 -2.92 12.39
N GLU A 54 0.08 -2.55 13.44
CA GLU A 54 0.27 -1.26 14.09
C GLU A 54 1.62 -1.25 14.80
N SER A 55 2.48 -0.29 14.44
CA SER A 55 3.80 -0.10 15.05
C SER A 55 3.93 1.32 15.58
N GLU A 56 4.45 1.45 16.80
CA GLU A 56 4.76 2.75 17.42
C GLU A 56 5.81 3.54 16.63
N THR A 57 6.62 2.85 15.83
CA THR A 57 7.67 3.46 15.00
C THR A 57 7.41 3.25 13.52
N LYS A 58 7.38 4.35 12.76
CA LYS A 58 7.29 4.31 11.29
C LYS A 58 8.61 3.78 10.74
N LYS A 59 8.59 2.58 10.16
CA LYS A 59 9.74 1.99 9.47
C LYS A 59 9.28 1.57 8.09
N GLU A 60 9.92 2.10 7.07
CA GLU A 60 9.75 1.62 5.70
C GLU A 60 10.85 0.60 5.41
N TYR A 61 10.45 -0.62 5.05
CA TYR A 61 11.39 -1.67 4.65
C TYR A 61 11.48 -1.66 3.12
N TRP A 62 12.66 -1.31 2.59
CA TRP A 62 12.90 -1.23 1.15
C TRP A 62 14.14 -2.03 0.76
N TYR A 63 14.00 -3.08 -0.05
CA TYR A 63 14.99 -3.44 -1.08
C TYR A 63 14.53 -4.54 -2.07
N GLY A 64 14.60 -4.27 -3.39
CA GLY A 64 14.75 -5.25 -4.49
C GLY A 64 13.75 -6.42 -4.62
N ASP A 65 14.10 -7.42 -5.44
CA ASP A 65 13.32 -8.65 -5.73
C ASP A 65 13.06 -9.55 -4.49
N LEU A 66 13.53 -9.13 -3.31
CA LEU A 66 13.31 -9.76 -1.99
C LEU A 66 11.85 -9.71 -1.50
N TRP A 67 10.96 -9.03 -2.21
CA TRP A 67 9.53 -8.94 -1.84
C TRP A 67 8.78 -10.27 -1.94
N ALA A 68 9.22 -11.21 -2.79
CA ALA A 68 8.60 -12.55 -2.85
C ALA A 68 8.91 -13.41 -1.61
N GLU A 69 9.95 -13.06 -0.85
CA GLU A 69 10.45 -13.84 0.29
C GLU A 69 10.50 -13.04 1.59
N SER A 70 9.98 -11.81 1.58
CA SER A 70 9.82 -11.05 2.82
C SER A 70 8.83 -11.82 3.70
N PRO A 71 9.25 -12.32 4.87
CA PRO A 71 8.34 -13.06 5.71
C PRO A 71 7.18 -12.18 6.11
N LEU A 72 6.08 -12.84 6.46
CA LEU A 72 4.92 -12.27 7.12
C LEU A 72 5.35 -11.12 8.04
N PHE A 73 4.83 -9.94 7.72
CA PHE A 73 5.09 -8.69 8.43
C PHE A 73 5.12 -8.94 9.95
N GLY A 74 6.17 -8.50 10.65
CA GLY A 74 6.30 -8.63 12.11
C GLY A 74 7.31 -9.65 12.65
N GLN A 75 8.02 -10.40 11.82
CA GLN A 75 9.13 -11.22 12.29
C GLN A 75 10.36 -10.35 12.61
N ASP A 76 10.90 -10.53 13.82
CA ASP A 76 12.11 -9.88 14.32
C ASP A 76 13.41 -10.51 13.76
N LYS A 77 13.30 -11.72 13.20
CA LYS A 77 14.38 -12.45 12.55
C LYS A 77 13.85 -13.49 11.56
N ILE A 78 14.68 -13.82 10.58
CA ILE A 78 14.41 -14.88 9.60
C ILE A 78 15.52 -15.90 9.63
N ILE A 79 15.21 -17.18 9.44
CA ILE A 79 16.20 -18.27 9.46
C ILE A 79 16.32 -18.87 8.07
N ILE A 80 17.48 -18.68 7.43
CA ILE A 80 17.81 -19.27 6.14
C ILE A 80 19.08 -20.11 6.32
N ASN A 81 19.05 -21.38 5.90
CA ASN A 81 20.19 -22.30 6.03
C ASN A 81 20.83 -22.33 7.43
N HIS A 82 20.00 -22.35 8.48
CA HIS A 82 20.42 -22.32 9.90
C HIS A 82 21.14 -21.03 10.33
N LYS A 83 21.08 -19.96 9.54
CA LYS A 83 21.56 -18.62 9.91
C LYS A 83 20.39 -17.72 10.21
N ASN A 84 20.50 -16.97 11.31
CA ASN A 84 19.55 -15.92 11.67
C ASN A 84 19.95 -14.63 10.97
N TYR A 85 18.98 -13.93 10.41
CA TYR A 85 19.15 -12.61 9.80
C TYR A 85 18.18 -11.64 10.48
N CYS A 86 18.72 -10.55 11.00
CA CYS A 86 17.96 -9.50 11.65
C CYS A 86 17.72 -8.33 10.68
N PRO A 87 16.59 -7.61 10.79
CA PRO A 87 16.35 -6.42 9.99
C PRO A 87 17.45 -5.35 10.21
N GLY A 88 18.04 -4.87 9.11
CA GLY A 88 19.10 -3.85 9.13
C GLY A 88 20.54 -4.41 9.05
N GLU A 89 20.70 -5.74 9.03
CA GLU A 89 22.00 -6.36 8.78
C GLU A 89 22.35 -6.35 7.28
N PHE A 90 23.63 -6.10 6.97
CA PHE A 90 24.14 -6.24 5.62
C PHE A 90 24.55 -7.69 5.36
N VAL A 91 24.06 -8.26 4.27
CA VAL A 91 24.44 -9.61 3.82
C VAL A 91 25.24 -9.55 2.54
N ILE A 92 26.32 -10.33 2.50
CA ILE A 92 27.14 -10.49 1.29
C ILE A 92 26.47 -11.55 0.42
N TYR A 93 25.88 -11.10 -0.68
CA TYR A 93 25.37 -11.98 -1.72
C TYR A 93 26.55 -12.66 -2.43
N LYS A 94 26.60 -13.99 -2.39
CA LYS A 94 27.50 -14.77 -3.24
C LYS A 94 26.66 -15.28 -4.39
N GLU A 95 26.80 -14.65 -5.55
CA GLU A 95 26.26 -15.18 -6.80
C GLU A 95 26.85 -16.57 -7.00
N GLY A 96 25.99 -17.58 -7.10
CA GLY A 96 26.43 -18.94 -7.36
C GLY A 96 27.06 -18.98 -8.74
N ASN A 97 28.38 -19.16 -8.82
CA ASN A 97 29.03 -19.54 -10.07
C ASN A 97 28.42 -20.88 -10.49
N SER A 98 27.54 -20.84 -11.49
CA SER A 98 26.97 -22.00 -12.17
C SER A 98 28.03 -22.71 -13.00
#